data_AF-A0A8B7WGT4-F1
#
_entry.id   AF-A0A8B7WGT4-F1
#
_cell.length_a   1.000
_cell.length_b   1.000
_cell.length_c   1.000
_cell.angle_alpha   90.00
_cell.angle_beta   90.00
_cell.angle_gamma   90.00
#
_symmetry.space_group_name_H-M   'P 1'
#
loop_
_entity.id
_entity.type
_entity.pdbx_description
1 polymer ?
#
loop_
_entity_poly.entity_id
_entity_poly.type
_entity_poly.pdbx_seq_one_letter_code
_entity_poly.pdbx_strand_id
1 'polypeptide(L)'
;MENMLCSSELAIDAKEVVEKCDVPKEHGNPNCFKVSALAEASLDLWFIVYDLVGDESYEVIQPFFLSPGALYVLVVNLATYEPRCFPTTVGSFLHRVGARVPHAVVCVVGTHAGGERVLEEKCLDIHRQIALQEKRDAQGLSCLAQVADEALAQDFELRSASPHAAYYGVSDKNLRRSKAHFQYLLNHRLQILSPVLPVSCRDPHQLQRLRDKLLSVAEHQEIFLNLHGVLPRSWQVLEELHFQPPQAQRLWLSWWDLAPLGLQAGLTEDRLQCALSYLHESGKLLYFEDSPAFKERVFHNLTRLIDILNVFFQRDASLLLHKLLLGTSGESEGEGDSSPGMALPSLGQDLLQATQFHHYVEGFLLHGLLPAHVIRLLLKPHIQAQQDLQMLLELLEKMGLCYCLNKPKGKPLNGSTVWYKFPCYVQNEVPHAEAWINGTNLAGQSFVAEQLQMESNFPFTFPPGLFARYSVQINSHVVHRSDGKF
;
A
#
# COMPACT_ATOMS: atom_id res chain seq x y z
N MET A 1 15.24 -20.96 -39.78
CA MET A 1 16.42 -20.74 -38.92
C MET A 1 16.50 -19.24 -38.76
N GLU A 2 15.74 -18.69 -37.81
CA GLU A 2 15.73 -17.24 -37.53
C GLU A 2 15.08 -17.00 -36.16
N ASN A 3 15.98 -16.78 -35.19
CA ASN A 3 15.90 -15.94 -34.00
C ASN A 3 14.66 -16.04 -33.10
N MET A 4 14.70 -17.06 -32.24
CA MET A 4 13.98 -17.13 -30.97
C MET A 4 14.67 -16.18 -29.98
N LEU A 5 14.16 -14.95 -29.83
CA LEU A 5 14.60 -14.03 -28.77
C LEU A 5 13.74 -14.30 -27.54
N CYS A 6 14.37 -14.86 -26.51
CA CYS A 6 13.76 -15.16 -25.23
C CYS A 6 13.92 -13.91 -24.34
N SER A 7 13.01 -12.94 -24.47
CA SER A 7 12.98 -11.78 -23.58
C SER A 7 12.14 -12.11 -22.35
N SER A 8 12.80 -12.34 -21.22
CA SER A 8 12.18 -12.52 -19.91
C SER A 8 12.06 -11.16 -19.21
N GLU A 9 10.90 -10.51 -19.33
CA GLU A 9 10.63 -9.26 -18.62
C GLU A 9 10.20 -9.52 -17.18
N LEU A 10 10.85 -8.82 -16.26
CA LEU A 10 10.89 -9.15 -14.86
C LEU A 10 10.49 -7.93 -14.01
N ALA A 11 9.87 -8.18 -12.86
CA ALA A 11 9.63 -7.17 -11.83
C ALA A 11 10.24 -7.64 -10.51
N ILE A 12 11.51 -7.28 -10.25
CA ILE A 12 12.14 -7.46 -8.93
C ILE A 12 12.03 -6.14 -8.18
N ASP A 13 11.41 -6.21 -7.02
CA ASP A 13 11.34 -5.15 -6.03
C ASP A 13 12.66 -5.04 -5.23
N ALA A 14 13.70 -4.49 -5.85
CA ALA A 14 15.00 -4.30 -5.22
C ALA A 14 15.13 -2.88 -4.65
N LYS A 15 14.92 -2.68 -3.35
CA LYS A 15 15.18 -1.40 -2.67
C LYS A 15 16.64 -0.94 -2.88
N GLU A 16 16.86 0.06 -3.72
CA GLU A 16 18.15 0.72 -3.89
C GLU A 16 18.21 2.00 -3.05
N VAL A 17 19.18 2.06 -2.14
CA VAL A 17 19.54 3.29 -1.43
C VAL A 17 20.42 4.12 -2.35
N VAL A 18 19.80 5.01 -3.13
CA VAL A 18 20.54 6.11 -3.77
C VAL A 18 20.62 7.27 -2.78
N GLU A 19 21.69 7.34 -2.01
CA GLU A 19 22.15 8.61 -1.46
C GLU A 19 23.41 9.08 -2.21
N LYS A 20 23.16 9.98 -3.17
CA LYS A 20 24.08 10.92 -3.84
C LYS A 20 25.37 10.37 -4.45
N CYS A 21 25.29 9.99 -5.74
CA CYS A 21 26.30 10.38 -6.72
C CYS A 21 25.68 11.48 -7.60
N ASP A 22 26.43 12.56 -7.85
CA ASP A 22 25.96 13.80 -8.47
C ASP A 22 25.18 13.59 -9.78
N VAL A 23 23.85 13.69 -9.69
CA VAL A 23 22.89 13.87 -10.79
C VAL A 23 22.07 15.11 -10.41
N PRO A 24 21.66 15.98 -11.37
CA PRO A 24 21.15 17.32 -11.06
C PRO A 24 20.01 17.31 -10.04
N LYS A 25 20.07 18.23 -9.07
CA LYS A 25 19.09 18.38 -7.99
C LYS A 25 17.69 18.65 -8.55
N GLU A 26 16.91 17.61 -8.78
CA GLU A 26 15.45 17.73 -8.72
C GLU A 26 15.03 17.86 -7.26
N HIS A 27 14.24 18.90 -6.98
CA HIS A 27 13.79 19.28 -5.64
C HIS A 27 12.68 18.33 -5.14
N GLY A 28 13.03 17.06 -4.90
CA GLY A 28 12.13 16.04 -4.34
C GLY A 28 12.29 15.89 -2.83
N ASN A 29 11.17 15.72 -2.11
CA ASN A 29 11.18 15.29 -0.71
C ASN A 29 11.89 13.92 -0.63
N PRO A 30 12.97 13.75 0.17
CA PRO A 30 13.69 12.48 0.26
C PRO A 30 12.85 11.34 0.86
N ASN A 31 11.74 11.64 1.53
CA ASN A 31 10.90 10.67 2.24
C ASN A 31 9.53 10.45 1.57
N CYS A 32 9.53 10.02 0.30
CA CYS A 32 8.30 9.68 -0.42
C CYS A 32 8.40 8.34 -1.14
N PHE A 33 7.25 7.70 -1.35
CA PHE A 33 7.19 6.41 -2.02
C PHE A 33 7.55 6.62 -3.50
N LYS A 34 8.41 5.76 -4.07
CA LYS A 34 8.84 5.85 -5.46
C LYS A 34 8.79 4.48 -6.13
N VAL A 35 8.60 4.50 -7.45
CA VAL A 35 8.83 3.36 -8.31
C VAL A 35 9.87 3.72 -9.35
N SER A 36 10.86 2.87 -9.55
CA SER A 36 11.87 3.00 -10.60
C SER A 36 12.02 1.68 -11.35
N ALA A 37 12.56 1.76 -12.56
CA ALA A 37 12.73 0.61 -13.41
C ALA A 37 14.18 0.55 -13.90
N LEU A 38 14.80 -0.62 -13.82
CA LEU A 38 16.23 -0.82 -14.13
C LEU A 38 16.40 -2.03 -15.04
N ALA A 39 17.18 -1.86 -16.12
CA ALA A 39 17.54 -2.95 -17.03
C ALA A 39 18.93 -3.49 -16.71
N GLU A 40 19.07 -4.81 -16.64
CA GLU A 40 20.36 -5.50 -16.63
C GLU A 40 20.55 -6.20 -17.98
N ALA A 41 21.15 -5.47 -18.93
CA ALA A 41 21.33 -5.92 -20.31
C ALA A 41 22.22 -7.17 -20.45
N SER A 42 23.06 -7.45 -19.45
CA SER A 42 23.94 -8.63 -19.48
C SER A 42 23.20 -9.95 -19.26
N LEU A 43 22.01 -9.91 -18.67
CA LEU A 43 21.23 -11.09 -18.27
C LEU A 43 19.79 -11.06 -18.81
N ASP A 44 19.44 -10.10 -19.68
CA ASP A 44 18.07 -9.87 -20.16
C ASP A 44 17.05 -9.80 -19.00
N LEU A 45 17.44 -9.16 -17.88
CA LEU A 45 16.58 -8.98 -16.71
C LEU A 45 16.13 -7.52 -16.58
N TRP A 46 14.90 -7.35 -16.07
CA TRP A 46 14.34 -6.05 -15.73
C TRP A 46 13.93 -6.01 -14.25
N PHE A 47 14.16 -4.90 -13.57
CA PHE A 47 13.86 -4.72 -12.16
C PHE A 47 12.82 -3.60 -12.03
N ILE A 48 11.78 -3.81 -11.23
CA ILE A 48 10.79 -2.78 -10.89
C ILE A 48 10.88 -2.59 -9.38
N VAL A 49 11.54 -1.50 -8.99
CA VAL A 49 11.89 -1.22 -7.61
C VAL A 49 10.82 -0.34 -6.98
N TYR A 50 10.23 -0.81 -5.89
CA TYR A 50 9.33 -0.04 -5.04
C TYR A 50 10.09 0.42 -3.79
N ASP A 51 10.43 1.71 -3.74
CA ASP A 51 11.05 2.29 -2.54
C ASP A 51 9.98 2.66 -1.51
N LEU A 52 9.51 1.64 -0.78
CA LEU A 52 8.56 1.81 0.30
C LEU A 52 9.21 2.60 1.46
N VAL A 53 8.67 3.79 1.71
CA VAL A 53 9.08 4.66 2.81
C VAL A 53 8.85 3.93 4.13
N GLY A 54 9.86 3.95 5.01
CA GLY A 54 9.76 3.40 6.37
C GLY A 54 9.00 4.28 7.37
N ASP A 55 8.27 5.29 6.89
CA ASP A 55 7.47 6.20 7.70
C ASP A 55 6.11 5.56 8.00
N GLU A 56 5.69 5.62 9.27
CA GLU A 56 4.45 5.01 9.76
C GLU A 56 3.19 5.50 8.99
N SER A 57 3.24 6.70 8.41
CA SER A 57 2.14 7.28 7.64
C SER A 57 1.81 6.44 6.39
N TYR A 58 2.82 5.81 5.78
CA TYR A 58 2.67 5.04 4.55
C TYR A 58 2.26 3.58 4.78
N GLU A 59 2.27 3.11 6.03
CA GLU A 59 2.00 1.70 6.36
C GLU A 59 0.60 1.24 5.92
N VAL A 60 -0.36 2.17 5.82
CA VAL A 60 -1.71 1.86 5.37
C VAL A 60 -1.76 1.51 3.88
N ILE A 61 -0.84 2.03 3.06
CA ILE A 61 -0.79 1.75 1.61
C ILE A 61 0.19 0.65 1.22
N GLN A 62 1.24 0.42 2.01
CA GLN A 62 2.26 -0.60 1.70
C GLN A 62 1.66 -1.96 1.29
N PRO A 63 0.61 -2.52 1.97
CA PRO A 63 0.06 -3.82 1.62
C PRO A 63 -0.52 -3.95 0.20
N PHE A 64 -0.81 -2.84 -0.49
CA PHE A 64 -1.30 -2.84 -1.86
C PHE A 64 -0.18 -3.03 -2.89
N PHE A 65 1.08 -2.79 -2.50
CA PHE A 65 2.25 -2.91 -3.36
C PHE A 65 3.10 -4.15 -3.03
N LEU A 66 2.73 -4.89 -1.97
CA LEU A 66 3.33 -6.19 -1.67
C LEU A 66 2.75 -7.26 -2.61
N SER A 67 3.59 -7.76 -3.51
CA SER A 67 3.19 -8.70 -4.57
C SER A 67 3.84 -10.09 -4.37
N PRO A 68 3.11 -11.20 -4.61
CA PRO A 68 3.70 -12.53 -4.66
C PRO A 68 4.82 -12.62 -5.69
N GLY A 69 5.87 -13.41 -5.40
CA GLY A 69 7.00 -13.56 -6.32
C GLY A 69 7.93 -12.36 -6.40
N ALA A 70 7.75 -11.33 -5.57
CA ALA A 70 8.71 -10.26 -5.39
C ALA A 70 9.87 -10.69 -4.46
N LEU A 71 11.05 -10.10 -4.70
CA LEU A 71 12.14 -10.07 -3.73
C LEU A 71 11.92 -8.89 -2.80
N TYR A 72 12.06 -9.06 -1.49
CA TYR A 72 11.97 -7.96 -0.53
C TYR A 72 13.35 -7.64 0.04
N VAL A 73 13.79 -6.39 -0.11
CA VAL A 73 15.07 -5.94 0.46
C VAL A 73 14.82 -5.12 1.72
N LEU A 74 15.09 -5.70 2.89
CA LEU A 74 15.01 -5.01 4.18
C LEU A 74 16.34 -4.33 4.48
N VAL A 75 16.32 -2.99 4.46
CA VAL A 75 17.48 -2.16 4.80
C VAL A 75 17.46 -1.81 6.28
N VAL A 76 18.51 -2.19 7.01
CA VAL A 76 18.67 -1.95 8.45
C VAL A 76 19.82 -0.98 8.67
N ASN A 77 19.59 0.10 9.43
CA ASN A 77 20.66 0.97 9.87
C ASN A 77 21.45 0.31 11.00
N LEU A 78 22.66 -0.16 10.70
CA LEU A 78 23.50 -0.85 11.69
C LEU A 78 24.17 0.10 12.68
N ALA A 79 24.27 1.40 12.39
CA ALA A 79 24.79 2.36 13.36
C ALA A 79 23.85 2.45 14.57
N THR A 80 22.54 2.50 14.33
CA THR A 80 21.49 2.62 15.36
C THR A 80 20.95 1.28 15.84
N TYR A 81 21.29 0.17 15.18
CA TYR A 81 20.79 -1.15 15.58
C TYR A 81 21.35 -1.60 16.93
N GLU A 82 20.44 -2.10 17.77
CA GLU A 82 20.72 -2.80 19.02
C GLU A 82 19.77 -4.00 19.12
N PRO A 83 20.17 -5.11 19.76
CA PRO A 83 19.35 -6.33 19.83
C PRO A 83 17.95 -6.12 20.39
N ARG A 84 17.79 -5.18 21.33
CA ARG A 84 16.48 -4.81 21.92
C ARG A 84 15.51 -4.18 20.93
N CYS A 85 16.02 -3.55 19.88
CA CYS A 85 15.23 -2.89 18.84
C CYS A 85 14.85 -3.84 17.69
N PHE A 86 15.31 -5.11 17.73
CA PHE A 86 14.98 -6.11 16.72
C PHE A 86 13.47 -6.21 16.43
N PRO A 87 12.56 -6.28 17.43
CA PRO A 87 11.13 -6.43 17.16
C PRO A 87 10.54 -5.29 16.33
N THR A 88 11.00 -4.05 16.54
CA THR A 88 10.49 -2.88 15.82
C THR A 88 11.20 -2.65 14.48
N THR A 89 12.49 -2.98 14.39
CA THR A 89 13.33 -2.66 13.22
C THR A 89 13.28 -3.74 12.15
N VAL A 90 13.18 -5.01 12.55
CA VAL A 90 13.24 -6.18 11.65
C VAL A 90 12.01 -7.06 11.82
N GLY A 91 11.67 -7.41 13.07
CA GLY A 91 10.62 -8.38 13.37
C GLY A 91 9.24 -7.99 12.83
N SER A 92 8.85 -6.72 13.03
CA SER A 92 7.57 -6.14 12.58
C SER A 92 7.42 -6.18 11.06
N PHE A 93 8.50 -5.87 10.31
CA PHE A 93 8.52 -5.93 8.86
C PHE A 93 8.34 -7.37 8.37
N LEU A 94 9.08 -8.32 8.95
CA LEU A 94 8.95 -9.74 8.60
C LEU A 94 7.52 -10.25 8.87
N HIS A 95 6.92 -9.93 10.02
CA HIS A 95 5.54 -10.30 10.29
C HIS A 95 4.55 -9.68 9.30
N ARG A 96 4.76 -8.43 8.90
CA ARG A 96 3.90 -7.73 7.94
C ARG A 96 3.98 -8.35 6.55
N VAL A 97 5.19 -8.58 6.05
CA VAL A 97 5.40 -9.23 4.75
C VAL A 97 4.85 -10.65 4.78
N GLY A 98 5.18 -11.45 5.80
CA GLY A 98 4.71 -12.83 5.93
C GLY A 98 3.19 -12.96 6.07
N ALA A 99 2.52 -11.98 6.70
CA ALA A 99 1.07 -11.96 6.80
C ALA A 99 0.39 -11.63 5.45
N ARG A 100 1.02 -10.80 4.61
CA ARG A 100 0.45 -10.34 3.34
C ARG A 100 0.83 -11.22 2.14
N VAL A 101 2.09 -11.67 2.13
CA VAL A 101 2.70 -12.49 1.07
C VAL A 101 3.43 -13.67 1.73
N PRO A 102 2.68 -14.74 2.05
CA PRO A 102 3.26 -15.99 2.49
C PRO A 102 4.27 -16.50 1.46
N HIS A 103 5.34 -17.15 1.92
CA HIS A 103 6.45 -17.61 1.09
C HIS A 103 7.31 -16.50 0.45
N ALA A 104 7.15 -15.24 0.84
CA ALA A 104 7.97 -14.14 0.36
C ALA A 104 9.48 -14.37 0.62
N VAL A 105 10.29 -13.89 -0.32
CA VAL A 105 11.75 -13.99 -0.29
C VAL A 105 12.31 -12.67 0.22
N VAL A 106 13.12 -12.71 1.29
CA VAL A 106 13.60 -11.49 1.95
C VAL A 106 15.13 -11.48 2.01
N CYS A 107 15.76 -10.45 1.45
CA CYS A 107 17.17 -10.13 1.62
C CYS A 107 17.32 -9.06 2.71
N VAL A 108 18.14 -9.31 3.73
CA VAL A 108 18.42 -8.31 4.77
C VAL A 108 19.77 -7.65 4.50
N VAL A 109 19.77 -6.33 4.39
CA VAL A 109 20.94 -5.51 4.07
C VAL A 109 21.21 -4.55 5.22
N GLY A 110 22.40 -4.62 5.80
CA GLY A 110 22.85 -3.71 6.84
C GLY A 110 23.60 -2.51 6.26
N THR A 111 23.13 -1.29 6.52
CA THR A 111 23.76 -0.04 6.06
C THR A 111 24.41 0.72 7.20
N HIS A 112 25.11 1.81 6.88
CA HIS A 112 25.74 2.69 7.87
C HIS A 112 26.66 1.90 8.82
N ALA A 113 27.40 0.96 8.23
CA ALA A 113 28.30 0.08 8.94
C ALA A 113 29.45 0.86 9.61
N GLY A 114 29.70 0.56 10.89
CA GLY A 114 30.90 0.99 11.61
C GLY A 114 32.10 0.10 11.28
N GLY A 115 33.05 -0.05 12.22
CA GLY A 115 34.19 -0.96 12.05
C GLY A 115 33.79 -2.43 11.81
N GLU A 116 34.62 -3.16 11.07
CA GLU A 116 34.36 -4.50 10.53
C GLU A 116 33.93 -5.54 11.58
N ARG A 117 34.52 -5.53 12.79
CA ARG A 117 34.12 -6.47 13.86
C ARG A 117 32.71 -6.21 14.41
N VAL A 118 32.38 -4.94 14.63
CA VAL A 118 31.06 -4.54 15.16
C VAL A 118 29.97 -4.84 14.13
N LEU A 119 30.32 -4.74 12.85
CA LEU A 119 29.46 -5.06 11.72
C LEU A 119 29.07 -6.55 11.70
N GLU A 120 30.06 -7.45 11.78
CA GLU A 120 29.83 -8.89 11.81
C GLU A 120 28.97 -9.30 13.01
N GLU A 121 29.28 -8.77 14.20
CA GLU A 121 28.51 -9.04 15.42
C GLU A 121 27.03 -8.64 15.28
N LYS A 122 26.75 -7.43 14.76
CA LYS A 122 25.37 -6.97 14.54
C LYS A 122 24.65 -7.78 13.47
N CYS A 123 25.32 -8.13 12.37
CA CYS A 123 24.74 -8.98 11.33
C CYS A 123 24.40 -10.38 11.84
N LEU A 124 25.30 -10.98 12.63
CA LEU A 124 25.09 -12.28 13.28
C LEU A 124 23.95 -12.21 14.31
N ASP A 125 23.86 -11.15 15.11
CA ASP A 125 22.74 -10.95 16.03
C ASP A 125 21.40 -10.86 15.30
N ILE A 126 21.30 -10.05 14.23
CA ILE A 126 20.08 -9.98 13.41
C ILE A 126 19.69 -11.36 12.90
N HIS A 127 20.64 -12.11 12.31
CA HIS A 127 20.38 -13.46 11.80
C HIS A 127 19.90 -14.41 12.91
N ARG A 128 20.52 -14.36 14.09
CA ARG A 128 20.11 -15.14 15.26
C ARG A 128 18.70 -14.77 15.73
N GLN A 129 18.38 -13.48 15.82
CA GLN A 129 17.07 -13.00 16.26
C GLN A 129 15.96 -13.40 15.28
N ILE A 130 16.25 -13.37 13.97
CA ILE A 130 15.36 -13.90 12.93
C ILE A 130 15.06 -15.38 13.19
N ALA A 131 16.09 -16.21 13.39
CA ALA A 131 15.90 -17.64 13.67
C ALA A 131 15.10 -17.89 14.96
N LEU A 132 15.29 -17.06 15.99
CA LEU A 132 14.52 -17.14 17.23
C LEU A 132 13.05 -16.74 17.04
N GLN A 133 12.78 -15.68 16.26
CA GLN A 133 11.42 -15.27 15.92
C GLN A 133 10.72 -16.34 15.08
N GLU A 134 11.38 -16.82 14.04
CA GLU A 134 10.91 -17.91 13.19
C GLU A 134 10.52 -19.13 14.05
N LYS A 135 11.40 -19.59 14.94
CA LYS A 135 11.08 -20.71 15.84
C LYS A 135 9.84 -20.45 16.70
N ARG A 136 9.72 -19.25 17.30
CA ARG A 136 8.56 -18.87 18.12
C ARG A 136 7.27 -18.85 17.30
N ASP A 137 7.31 -18.27 16.12
CA ASP A 137 6.14 -18.15 15.24
C ASP A 137 5.67 -19.52 14.74
N ALA A 138 6.59 -20.42 14.40
CA ALA A 138 6.25 -21.79 13.99
C ALA A 138 5.58 -22.57 15.12
N GLN A 139 6.09 -22.43 16.35
CA GLN A 139 5.48 -23.03 17.53
C GLN A 139 4.09 -22.45 17.81
N GLY A 140 3.93 -21.12 17.70
CA GLY A 140 2.65 -20.45 17.86
C GLY A 140 1.59 -20.94 16.86
N LEU A 141 1.94 -20.97 15.57
CA LEU A 141 1.05 -21.50 14.52
C LEU A 141 0.71 -22.97 14.73
N SER A 142 1.69 -23.80 15.11
CA SER A 142 1.47 -25.22 15.38
C SER A 142 0.51 -25.42 16.55
N CYS A 143 0.66 -24.63 17.62
CA CYS A 143 -0.26 -24.63 18.76
C CYS A 143 -1.67 -24.25 18.33
N LEU A 144 -1.84 -23.17 17.55
CA LEU A 144 -3.15 -22.75 17.04
C LEU A 144 -3.81 -23.82 16.16
N ALA A 145 -3.03 -24.49 15.30
CA ALA A 145 -3.52 -25.60 14.49
C ALA A 145 -3.96 -26.79 15.35
N GLN A 146 -3.20 -27.12 16.40
CA GLN A 146 -3.54 -28.19 17.34
C GLN A 146 -4.81 -27.88 18.14
N VAL A 147 -4.96 -26.66 18.67
CA VAL A 147 -6.18 -26.26 19.40
C VAL A 147 -7.41 -26.30 18.48
N ALA A 148 -7.26 -25.91 17.21
CA ALA A 148 -8.34 -26.04 16.23
C ALA A 148 -8.69 -27.51 15.94
N ASP A 149 -7.69 -28.40 15.92
CA ASP A 149 -7.90 -29.84 15.76
C ASP A 149 -8.61 -30.49 16.95
N GLU A 150 -8.20 -30.14 18.17
CA GLU A 150 -8.85 -30.60 19.40
C GLU A 150 -10.30 -30.11 19.48
N ALA A 151 -10.57 -28.89 19.04
CA ALA A 151 -11.94 -28.35 18.96
C ALA A 151 -12.80 -29.01 17.88
N LEU A 152 -12.19 -29.50 16.78
CA LEU A 152 -12.88 -30.27 15.73
C LEU A 152 -13.16 -31.72 16.13
N ALA A 153 -12.38 -32.27 17.07
CA ALA A 153 -12.63 -33.60 17.63
C ALA A 153 -13.80 -33.63 18.61
N GLN A 154 -14.22 -32.47 19.13
CA GLN A 154 -15.37 -32.31 20.00
C GLN A 154 -16.65 -32.08 19.18
N ASP A 155 -17.76 -32.66 19.63
CA ASP A 155 -19.07 -32.36 19.04
C ASP A 155 -19.44 -30.88 19.19
N PHE A 156 -20.05 -30.31 18.15
CA PHE A 156 -20.47 -28.91 18.12
C PHE A 156 -21.35 -28.52 19.32
N GLU A 157 -22.29 -29.39 19.71
CA GLU A 157 -23.19 -29.17 20.85
C GLU A 157 -22.41 -29.06 22.17
N LEU A 158 -21.39 -29.89 22.37
CA LEU A 158 -20.58 -29.89 23.58
C LEU A 158 -19.71 -28.62 23.67
N ARG A 159 -19.10 -28.21 22.55
CA ARG A 159 -18.31 -26.98 22.47
C ARG A 159 -19.17 -25.72 22.63
N SER A 160 -20.45 -25.78 22.24
CA SER A 160 -21.40 -24.67 22.37
C SER A 160 -22.10 -24.62 23.74
N ALA A 161 -21.82 -25.59 24.62
CA ALA A 161 -22.40 -25.62 25.96
C ALA A 161 -21.64 -24.75 26.98
N SER A 162 -20.39 -24.37 26.71
CA SER A 162 -19.55 -23.60 27.64
C SER A 162 -18.86 -22.43 26.95
N PRO A 163 -19.09 -21.17 27.37
CA PRO A 163 -18.42 -20.00 26.80
C PRO A 163 -16.90 -19.98 27.00
N HIS A 164 -16.38 -20.83 27.89
CA HIS A 164 -14.95 -20.98 28.14
C HIS A 164 -14.28 -22.04 27.25
N ALA A 165 -15.06 -22.78 26.44
CA ALA A 165 -14.51 -23.72 25.48
C ALA A 165 -13.75 -22.97 24.38
N ALA A 166 -12.60 -23.50 23.96
CA ALA A 166 -11.87 -22.97 22.83
C ALA A 166 -12.77 -22.97 21.58
N TYR A 167 -12.78 -21.85 20.85
CA TYR A 167 -13.65 -21.66 19.69
C TYR A 167 -15.14 -21.88 20.00
N TYR A 168 -15.60 -21.48 21.19
CA TYR A 168 -17.03 -21.47 21.55
C TYR A 168 -17.92 -20.95 20.42
N GLY A 169 -18.96 -21.72 20.05
CA GLY A 169 -19.95 -21.35 19.03
C GLY A 169 -19.45 -21.26 17.58
N VAL A 170 -18.17 -21.50 17.30
CA VAL A 170 -17.62 -21.48 15.93
C VAL A 170 -18.11 -22.69 15.14
N SER A 171 -18.44 -22.59 13.85
CA SER A 171 -18.83 -23.79 13.08
C SER A 171 -17.62 -24.67 12.71
N ASP A 172 -17.82 -25.98 12.54
CA ASP A 172 -16.75 -26.89 12.09
C ASP A 172 -16.18 -26.48 10.72
N LYS A 173 -17.02 -25.92 9.84
CA LYS A 173 -16.59 -25.35 8.56
C LYS A 173 -15.57 -24.22 8.76
N ASN A 174 -15.82 -23.32 9.71
CA ASN A 174 -14.92 -22.22 10.02
C ASN A 174 -13.65 -22.72 10.72
N LEU A 175 -13.76 -23.68 11.63
CA LEU A 175 -12.60 -24.32 12.26
C LEU A 175 -11.68 -25.00 11.25
N ARG A 176 -12.25 -25.78 10.30
CA ARG A 176 -11.47 -26.40 9.21
C ARG A 176 -10.76 -25.35 8.35
N ARG A 177 -11.43 -24.22 8.07
CA ARG A 177 -10.82 -23.10 7.34
C ARG A 177 -9.67 -22.47 8.14
N SER A 178 -9.85 -22.21 9.42
CA SER A 178 -8.81 -21.66 10.30
C SER A 178 -7.61 -22.61 10.41
N LYS A 179 -7.84 -23.90 10.66
CA LYS A 179 -6.79 -24.93 10.67
C LYS A 179 -6.03 -24.96 9.35
N ALA A 180 -6.74 -25.05 8.22
CA ALA A 180 -6.13 -25.07 6.89
C ALA A 180 -5.29 -23.80 6.66
N HIS A 181 -5.74 -22.65 7.13
CA HIS A 181 -4.98 -21.40 7.06
C HIS A 181 -3.70 -21.44 7.91
N PHE A 182 -3.75 -21.94 9.15
CA PHE A 182 -2.55 -22.07 9.98
C PHE A 182 -1.54 -23.05 9.37
N GLN A 183 -2.01 -24.18 8.84
CA GLN A 183 -1.17 -25.15 8.12
C GLN A 183 -0.58 -24.54 6.85
N TYR A 184 -1.36 -23.74 6.12
CA TYR A 184 -0.88 -23.00 4.97
C TYR A 184 0.26 -22.05 5.36
N LEU A 185 0.09 -21.24 6.41
CA LEU A 185 1.16 -20.34 6.89
C LEU A 185 2.40 -21.09 7.40
N LEU A 186 2.23 -22.26 8.01
CA LEU A 186 3.35 -23.14 8.43
C LEU A 186 4.15 -23.69 7.25
N ASN A 187 3.49 -23.97 6.13
CA ASN A 187 4.13 -24.51 4.93
C ASN A 187 4.67 -23.40 4.01
N HIS A 188 4.17 -22.18 4.14
CA HIS A 188 4.51 -21.03 3.29
C HIS A 188 5.20 -19.94 4.12
N ARG A 189 6.26 -20.33 4.83
CA ARG A 189 7.09 -19.46 5.66
C ARG A 189 7.98 -18.57 4.80
N LEU A 190 8.41 -17.44 5.35
CA LEU A 190 9.33 -16.53 4.67
C LEU A 190 10.66 -17.22 4.34
N GLN A 191 11.18 -16.94 3.15
CA GLN A 191 12.50 -17.38 2.73
C GLN A 191 13.50 -16.25 2.98
N ILE A 192 14.15 -16.26 4.14
CA ILE A 192 15.10 -15.21 4.51
C ILE A 192 16.49 -15.60 4.01
N LEU A 193 17.05 -14.80 3.11
CA LEU A 193 18.35 -15.03 2.50
C LEU A 193 19.46 -14.76 3.53
N SER A 194 20.38 -15.72 3.62
CA SER A 194 21.58 -15.65 4.45
C SER A 194 22.83 -15.47 3.59
N PRO A 195 23.86 -14.76 4.07
CA PRO A 195 23.92 -13.98 5.32
C PRO A 195 23.26 -12.59 5.17
N VAL A 196 23.10 -11.89 6.30
CA VAL A 196 22.82 -10.43 6.30
C VAL A 196 24.00 -9.73 5.62
N LEU A 197 23.75 -8.95 4.58
CA LEU A 197 24.79 -8.31 3.77
C LEU A 197 25.10 -6.91 4.28
N PRO A 198 26.31 -6.64 4.77
CA PRO A 198 26.71 -5.27 5.07
C PRO A 198 27.04 -4.50 3.80
N VAL A 199 26.55 -3.27 3.71
CA VAL A 199 26.71 -2.41 2.55
C VAL A 199 27.02 -0.97 2.96
N SER A 200 28.01 -0.41 2.28
CA SER A 200 28.39 0.99 2.34
C SER A 200 28.44 1.55 0.93
N CYS A 201 27.77 2.68 0.69
CA CYS A 201 27.83 3.36 -0.61
C CYS A 201 29.24 3.85 -0.97
N ARG A 202 30.16 3.87 0.02
CA ARG A 202 31.56 4.23 -0.16
C ARG A 202 32.46 3.05 -0.53
N ASP A 203 31.95 1.82 -0.43
CA ASP A 203 32.69 0.61 -0.73
C ASP A 203 32.09 -0.10 -1.97
N PRO A 204 32.68 0.09 -3.16
CA PRO A 204 32.23 -0.54 -4.39
C PRO A 204 32.21 -2.07 -4.32
N HIS A 205 33.07 -2.70 -3.51
CA HIS A 205 33.10 -4.16 -3.40
C HIS A 205 31.87 -4.70 -2.68
N GLN A 206 31.39 -4.00 -1.65
CA GLN A 206 30.17 -4.37 -0.94
C GLN A 206 28.93 -4.18 -1.81
N LEU A 207 28.87 -3.10 -2.59
CA LEU A 207 27.80 -2.86 -3.56
C LEU A 207 27.79 -3.94 -4.65
N GLN A 208 28.96 -4.28 -5.19
CA GLN A 208 29.07 -5.33 -6.20
C GLN A 208 28.62 -6.68 -5.63
N ARG A 209 29.02 -7.03 -4.40
CA ARG A 209 28.58 -8.25 -3.73
C ARG A 209 27.06 -8.29 -3.53
N LEU A 210 26.43 -7.16 -3.20
CA LEU A 210 24.97 -7.07 -3.12
C LEU A 210 24.36 -7.34 -4.50
N ARG A 211 24.83 -6.65 -5.55
CA ARG A 211 24.36 -6.85 -6.93
C ARG A 211 24.49 -8.32 -7.35
N ASP A 212 25.66 -8.92 -7.19
CA ASP A 212 25.92 -10.32 -7.54
C ASP A 212 24.97 -11.26 -6.78
N LYS A 213 24.67 -10.97 -5.50
CA LYS A 213 23.69 -11.75 -4.73
C LYS A 213 22.27 -11.59 -5.29
N LEU A 214 21.83 -10.37 -5.59
CA LEU A 214 20.49 -10.11 -6.13
C LEU A 214 20.30 -10.81 -7.48
N LEU A 215 21.31 -10.74 -8.36
CA LEU A 215 21.30 -11.44 -9.65
C LEU A 215 21.27 -12.97 -9.47
N SER A 216 22.11 -13.51 -8.58
CA SER A 216 22.11 -14.95 -8.27
C SER A 216 20.78 -15.46 -7.74
N VAL A 217 20.04 -14.64 -6.98
CA VAL A 217 18.71 -15.00 -6.46
C VAL A 217 17.67 -14.94 -7.58
N ALA A 218 17.76 -13.95 -8.48
CA ALA A 218 16.90 -13.83 -9.65
C ALA A 218 17.03 -15.04 -10.60
N GLU A 219 18.23 -15.56 -10.79
CA GLU A 219 18.47 -16.74 -11.64
C GLU A 219 18.07 -18.07 -11.00
N HIS A 220 17.70 -18.07 -9.72
CA HIS A 220 17.45 -19.29 -8.98
C HIS A 220 16.05 -19.87 -9.28
N GLN A 221 16.03 -20.98 -10.02
CA GLN A 221 14.81 -21.59 -10.56
C GLN A 221 13.73 -21.89 -9.51
N GLU A 222 14.12 -22.30 -8.31
CA GLU A 222 13.16 -22.67 -7.25
C GLU A 222 12.60 -21.46 -6.48
N ILE A 223 13.29 -20.31 -6.50
CA ILE A 223 12.90 -19.13 -5.74
C ILE A 223 11.85 -18.35 -6.52
N PHE A 224 12.09 -18.16 -7.82
CA PHE A 224 11.19 -17.43 -8.70
C PHE A 224 10.84 -18.25 -9.94
N LEU A 225 10.02 -19.28 -9.73
CA LEU A 225 9.53 -20.17 -10.78
C LEU A 225 8.95 -19.42 -11.98
N ASN A 226 8.26 -18.30 -11.72
CA ASN A 226 7.65 -17.47 -12.76
C ASN A 226 8.67 -16.85 -13.73
N LEU A 227 9.93 -16.67 -13.32
CA LEU A 227 10.97 -16.12 -14.21
C LEU A 227 11.43 -17.11 -15.28
N HIS A 228 11.36 -18.40 -14.95
CA HIS A 228 11.74 -19.47 -15.87
C HIS A 228 10.54 -20.03 -16.64
N GLY A 229 9.34 -19.53 -16.35
CA GLY A 229 8.14 -19.82 -17.11
C GLY A 229 8.18 -19.13 -18.47
N VAL A 230 7.79 -19.85 -19.53
CA VAL A 230 7.63 -19.24 -20.85
C VAL A 230 6.35 -18.40 -20.85
N LEU A 231 6.52 -17.08 -20.91
CA LEU A 231 5.39 -16.16 -21.02
C LEU A 231 4.83 -16.17 -22.45
N PRO A 232 3.50 -16.26 -22.65
CA PRO A 232 2.91 -16.15 -23.98
C PRO A 232 3.27 -14.80 -24.62
N ARG A 233 3.65 -14.80 -25.90
CA ARG A 233 3.99 -13.57 -26.63
C ARG A 233 2.85 -12.54 -26.61
N SER A 234 1.61 -13.01 -26.61
CA SER A 234 0.43 -12.16 -26.47
C SER A 234 0.37 -11.37 -25.17
N TRP A 235 0.96 -11.87 -24.07
CA TRP A 235 0.99 -11.16 -22.80
C TRP A 235 2.05 -10.05 -22.80
N GLN A 236 3.21 -10.32 -23.42
CA GLN A 236 4.24 -9.31 -23.65
C GLN A 236 3.73 -8.18 -24.55
N VAL A 237 3.08 -8.53 -25.67
CA VAL A 237 2.47 -7.53 -26.55
C VAL A 237 1.41 -6.71 -25.81
N LEU A 238 0.58 -7.35 -24.98
CA LEU A 238 -0.39 -6.64 -24.16
C LEU A 238 0.31 -5.64 -23.21
N GLU A 239 1.37 -6.05 -22.54
CA GLU A 239 2.16 -5.18 -21.66
C GLU A 239 2.71 -3.97 -22.43
N GLU A 240 3.40 -4.20 -23.56
CA GLU A 240 3.93 -3.14 -24.42
C GLU A 240 2.83 -2.13 -24.81
N LEU A 241 1.62 -2.61 -25.13
CA LEU A 241 0.48 -1.76 -25.51
C LEU A 241 -0.05 -0.88 -24.35
N HIS A 242 0.07 -1.31 -23.09
CA HIS A 242 -0.34 -0.47 -21.94
C HIS A 242 0.59 0.74 -21.76
N PHE A 243 1.86 0.59 -22.11
CA PHE A 243 2.89 1.61 -21.93
C PHE A 243 3.20 2.41 -23.20
N GLN A 244 2.47 2.18 -24.29
CA GLN A 244 2.51 3.01 -25.49
C GLN A 244 1.57 4.23 -25.38
N PRO A 245 1.89 5.36 -26.02
CA PRO A 245 0.94 6.47 -26.14
C PRO A 245 -0.27 6.10 -27.02
N PRO A 246 -1.49 6.57 -26.70
CA PRO A 246 -1.85 7.50 -25.62
C PRO A 246 -2.07 6.84 -24.25
N GLN A 247 -2.07 5.51 -24.15
CA GLN A 247 -2.41 4.76 -22.93
C GLN A 247 -1.45 5.09 -21.78
N ALA A 248 -0.16 5.23 -22.06
CA ALA A 248 0.87 5.54 -21.08
C ALA A 248 0.56 6.80 -20.24
N GLN A 249 -0.17 7.77 -20.82
CA GLN A 249 -0.52 9.03 -20.16
C GLN A 249 -1.77 8.93 -19.31
N ARG A 250 -2.56 7.85 -19.40
CA ARG A 250 -3.77 7.65 -18.60
C ARG A 250 -3.42 7.04 -17.25
N LEU A 251 -4.12 7.44 -16.19
CA LEU A 251 -3.96 6.84 -14.86
C LEU A 251 -4.51 5.41 -14.81
N TRP A 252 -5.57 5.15 -15.58
CA TRP A 252 -6.30 3.88 -15.59
C TRP A 252 -6.97 3.64 -16.95
N LEU A 253 -7.33 2.39 -17.22
CA LEU A 253 -8.06 1.93 -18.40
C LEU A 253 -9.33 1.19 -17.98
N SER A 254 -10.42 1.40 -18.72
CA SER A 254 -11.66 0.63 -18.57
C SER A 254 -11.59 -0.67 -19.36
N TRP A 255 -12.50 -1.61 -19.10
CA TRP A 255 -12.63 -2.83 -19.90
C TRP A 255 -12.84 -2.53 -21.40
N TRP A 256 -13.56 -1.46 -21.73
CA TRP A 256 -13.77 -1.02 -23.11
C TRP A 256 -12.50 -0.50 -23.79
N ASP A 257 -11.56 0.05 -23.00
CA ASP A 257 -10.24 0.43 -23.49
C ASP A 257 -9.32 -0.80 -23.63
N LEU A 258 -9.45 -1.77 -22.72
CA LEU A 258 -8.59 -2.95 -22.63
C LEU A 258 -8.93 -4.03 -23.65
N ALA A 259 -10.22 -4.28 -23.92
CA ALA A 259 -10.65 -5.36 -24.81
C ALA A 259 -10.07 -5.22 -26.24
N PRO A 260 -10.02 -4.02 -26.86
CA PRO A 260 -9.33 -3.82 -28.13
C PRO A 260 -7.83 -4.10 -28.06
N LEU A 261 -7.16 -3.71 -26.97
CA LEU A 261 -5.72 -3.98 -26.77
C LEU A 261 -5.47 -5.49 -26.60
N GLY A 262 -6.34 -6.17 -25.86
CA GLY A 262 -6.33 -7.64 -25.72
C GLY A 262 -6.47 -8.32 -27.08
N LEU A 263 -7.43 -7.90 -27.90
CA LEU A 263 -7.61 -8.42 -29.25
C LEU A 263 -6.40 -8.15 -30.15
N GLN A 264 -5.83 -6.94 -30.08
CA GLN A 264 -4.60 -6.57 -30.81
C GLN A 264 -3.41 -7.44 -30.39
N ALA A 265 -3.34 -7.81 -29.11
CA ALA A 265 -2.35 -8.73 -28.57
C ALA A 265 -2.65 -10.21 -28.89
N GLY A 266 -3.80 -10.52 -29.51
CA GLY A 266 -4.22 -11.89 -29.84
C GLY A 266 -4.86 -12.65 -28.67
N LEU A 267 -5.43 -11.95 -27.70
CA LEU A 267 -6.11 -12.54 -26.53
C LEU A 267 -7.63 -12.55 -26.70
N THR A 268 -8.25 -13.64 -26.26
CA THR A 268 -9.68 -13.68 -25.99
C THR A 268 -9.97 -13.04 -24.63
N GLU A 269 -11.24 -12.73 -24.35
CA GLU A 269 -11.69 -12.13 -23.09
C GLU A 269 -11.22 -12.92 -21.85
N ASP A 270 -11.43 -14.24 -21.81
CA ASP A 270 -10.97 -15.09 -20.70
C ASP A 270 -9.45 -15.03 -20.51
N ARG A 271 -8.70 -14.96 -21.62
CA ARG A 271 -7.23 -14.91 -21.59
C ARG A 271 -6.70 -13.54 -21.20
N LEU A 272 -7.45 -12.48 -21.50
CA LEU A 272 -7.14 -11.12 -21.07
C LEU A 272 -7.22 -11.00 -19.54
N GLN A 273 -8.26 -11.59 -18.91
CA GLN A 273 -8.35 -11.61 -17.44
C GLN A 273 -7.14 -12.32 -16.82
N CYS A 274 -6.77 -13.51 -17.31
CA CYS A 274 -5.57 -14.20 -16.83
C CYS A 274 -4.29 -13.37 -16.99
N ALA A 275 -4.14 -12.67 -18.12
CA ALA A 275 -2.98 -11.80 -18.36
C ALA A 275 -2.96 -10.61 -17.38
N LEU A 276 -4.10 -9.98 -17.11
CA LEU A 276 -4.20 -8.89 -16.14
C LEU A 276 -3.92 -9.36 -14.71
N SER A 277 -4.42 -10.52 -14.30
CA SER A 277 -4.12 -11.09 -12.98
C SER A 277 -2.62 -11.41 -12.85
N TYR A 278 -1.97 -11.93 -13.90
CA TYR A 278 -0.52 -12.10 -13.92
C TYR A 278 0.24 -10.77 -13.80
N LEU A 279 -0.14 -9.76 -14.57
CA LEU A 279 0.49 -8.44 -14.51
C LEU A 279 0.29 -7.78 -13.13
N HIS A 280 -0.84 -8.04 -12.48
CA HIS A 280 -1.09 -7.63 -11.10
C HIS A 280 -0.21 -8.38 -10.09
N GLU A 281 -0.13 -9.71 -10.19
CA GLU A 281 0.72 -10.54 -9.32
C GLU A 281 2.21 -10.22 -9.48
N SER A 282 2.64 -9.85 -10.68
CA SER A 282 4.00 -9.37 -10.96
C SER A 282 4.25 -7.93 -10.49
N GLY A 283 3.24 -7.23 -9.96
CA GLY A 283 3.37 -5.86 -9.48
C GLY A 283 3.55 -4.82 -10.59
N LYS A 284 3.20 -5.11 -11.84
CA LYS A 284 3.29 -4.16 -12.96
C LYS A 284 2.09 -3.21 -13.05
N LEU A 285 0.94 -3.64 -12.49
CA LEU A 285 -0.30 -2.87 -12.45
C LEU A 285 -1.14 -3.25 -11.22
N LEU A 286 -2.19 -2.47 -10.93
CA LEU A 286 -3.21 -2.84 -9.95
C LEU A 286 -4.51 -3.24 -10.64
N TYR A 287 -4.94 -4.47 -10.39
CA TYR A 287 -6.20 -5.03 -10.87
C TYR A 287 -6.97 -5.63 -9.69
N PHE A 288 -8.23 -5.23 -9.52
CA PHE A 288 -9.06 -5.64 -8.38
C PHE A 288 -10.18 -6.56 -8.84
N GLU A 289 -9.83 -7.80 -9.17
CA GLU A 289 -10.76 -8.84 -9.66
C GLU A 289 -11.94 -9.08 -8.69
N ASP A 290 -11.66 -9.11 -7.39
CA ASP A 290 -12.65 -9.35 -6.34
C ASP A 290 -13.62 -8.17 -6.08
N SER A 291 -13.42 -7.04 -6.75
CA SER A 291 -14.24 -5.85 -6.50
C SER A 291 -15.21 -5.59 -7.65
N PRO A 292 -16.53 -5.68 -7.43
CA PRO A 292 -17.51 -5.46 -8.50
C PRO A 292 -17.43 -4.05 -9.10
N ALA A 293 -16.97 -3.06 -8.34
CA ALA A 293 -16.78 -1.69 -8.80
C ALA A 293 -15.50 -1.48 -9.63
N PHE A 294 -14.51 -2.37 -9.49
CA PHE A 294 -13.18 -2.21 -10.10
C PHE A 294 -12.73 -3.37 -10.99
N LYS A 295 -13.46 -4.48 -11.05
CA LYS A 295 -13.13 -5.65 -11.90
C LYS A 295 -13.04 -5.34 -13.41
N GLU A 296 -13.61 -4.22 -13.84
CA GLU A 296 -13.60 -3.72 -15.22
C GLU A 296 -12.66 -2.51 -15.38
N ARG A 297 -11.74 -2.29 -14.43
CA ARG A 297 -10.83 -1.14 -14.39
C ARG A 297 -9.43 -1.60 -14.00
N VAL A 298 -8.42 -1.09 -14.69
CA VAL A 298 -7.00 -1.40 -14.45
C VAL A 298 -6.23 -0.12 -14.24
N PHE A 299 -5.45 -0.06 -13.16
CA PHE A 299 -4.52 1.04 -12.90
C PHE A 299 -3.12 0.62 -13.31
N HIS A 300 -2.71 0.97 -14.52
CA HIS A 300 -1.42 0.56 -15.10
C HIS A 300 -0.31 1.60 -14.88
N ASN A 301 -0.64 2.89 -14.75
CA ASN A 301 0.36 3.92 -14.48
C ASN A 301 0.62 4.08 -12.97
N LEU A 302 1.39 3.12 -12.42
CA LEU A 302 1.69 3.06 -10.99
C LEU A 302 2.56 4.22 -10.51
N THR A 303 3.46 4.75 -11.34
CA THR A 303 4.26 5.94 -11.01
C THR A 303 3.36 7.12 -10.69
N ARG A 304 2.40 7.43 -11.58
CA ARG A 304 1.45 8.52 -11.37
C ARG A 304 0.54 8.28 -10.18
N LEU A 305 0.12 7.03 -9.95
CA LEU A 305 -0.69 6.67 -8.78
C LEU A 305 0.10 6.89 -7.48
N ILE A 306 1.37 6.50 -7.43
CA ILE A 306 2.25 6.71 -6.27
C ILE A 306 2.46 8.21 -6.02
N ASP A 307 2.66 9.01 -7.06
CA ASP A 307 2.77 10.47 -6.92
C ASP A 307 1.50 11.08 -6.31
N ILE A 308 0.33 10.62 -6.75
CA ILE A 308 -0.96 11.01 -6.17
C ILE A 308 -1.04 10.61 -4.70
N LEU A 309 -0.68 9.36 -4.36
CA LEU A 309 -0.71 8.88 -2.97
C LEU A 309 0.23 9.71 -2.08
N ASN A 310 1.44 10.03 -2.56
CA ASN A 310 2.40 10.86 -1.84
C ASN A 310 1.84 12.24 -1.46
N VAL A 311 0.90 12.80 -2.22
CA VAL A 311 0.21 14.06 -1.85
C VAL A 311 -0.56 13.89 -0.54
N PHE A 312 -1.27 12.78 -0.38
CA PHE A 312 -2.11 12.50 0.79
C PHE A 312 -1.35 12.01 2.00
N PHE A 313 -0.06 11.70 1.89
CA PHE A 313 0.81 11.36 3.02
C PHE A 313 1.84 12.44 3.33
N GLN A 314 1.77 13.58 2.63
CA GLN A 314 2.60 14.73 2.91
C GLN A 314 2.21 15.35 4.26
N ARG A 315 3.22 15.63 5.09
CA ARG A 315 3.06 16.24 6.42
C ARG A 315 3.50 17.71 6.45
N ASP A 316 4.26 18.16 5.46
CA ASP A 316 4.71 19.55 5.35
C ASP A 316 3.60 20.45 4.79
N ALA A 317 3.06 21.31 5.66
CA ALA A 317 2.04 22.30 5.31
C ALA A 317 2.51 23.27 4.21
N SER A 318 3.78 23.66 4.22
CA SER A 318 4.35 24.62 3.26
C SER A 318 4.32 24.04 1.84
N LEU A 319 4.64 22.75 1.71
CA LEU A 319 4.62 22.05 0.42
C LEU A 319 3.19 21.85 -0.10
N LEU A 320 2.23 21.54 0.77
CA LEU A 320 0.82 21.44 0.39
C LEU A 320 0.25 22.80 -0.05
N LEU A 321 0.53 23.87 0.70
CA LEU A 321 0.09 25.21 0.37
C LEU A 321 0.70 25.70 -0.95
N HIS A 322 1.99 25.46 -1.17
CA HIS A 322 2.65 25.76 -2.43
C HIS A 322 1.99 25.04 -3.62
N LYS A 323 1.65 23.76 -3.47
CA LYS A 323 0.92 23.01 -4.51
C LYS A 323 -0.45 23.60 -4.81
N LEU A 324 -1.20 24.04 -3.79
CA LEU A 324 -2.50 24.68 -3.97
C LEU A 324 -2.40 26.00 -4.74
N LEU A 325 -1.42 26.84 -4.39
CA LEU A 325 -1.18 28.12 -5.06
C LEU A 325 -0.73 27.95 -6.51
N LEU A 326 0.07 26.93 -6.82
CA LEU A 326 0.39 26.59 -8.21
C LEU A 326 -0.85 26.10 -8.97
N GLY A 327 -1.72 25.34 -8.31
CA GLY A 327 -2.95 24.80 -8.88
C GLY A 327 -3.89 25.87 -9.43
N THR A 328 -3.92 27.06 -8.85
CA THR A 328 -4.81 28.17 -9.28
C THR A 328 -4.24 28.98 -10.45
N SER A 329 -2.91 29.07 -10.57
CA SER A 329 -2.23 29.88 -11.60
C SER A 329 -2.46 29.43 -13.06
N GLY A 330 -2.99 28.22 -13.28
CA GLY A 330 -3.24 27.65 -14.60
C GLY A 330 -4.71 27.55 -15.01
N GLU A 331 -5.61 28.38 -14.46
CA GLU A 331 -7.04 28.41 -14.86
C GLU A 331 -7.40 29.57 -15.82
N SER A 332 -6.42 30.41 -16.24
CA SER A 332 -6.69 31.58 -17.10
C SER A 332 -6.47 31.40 -18.60
N GLU A 333 -6.12 30.21 -19.09
CA GLU A 333 -5.95 29.97 -20.53
C GLU A 333 -6.92 28.89 -21.04
N GLY A 334 -8.17 29.27 -21.29
CA GLY A 334 -9.13 28.37 -21.93
C GLY A 334 -10.53 28.97 -22.09
N GLU A 335 -10.87 29.29 -23.33
CA GLU A 335 -12.20 29.63 -23.88
C GLU A 335 -12.68 31.11 -23.82
N GLY A 336 -12.57 31.78 -24.99
CA GLY A 336 -13.67 32.61 -25.51
C GLY A 336 -13.50 34.14 -25.48
N ASP A 337 -13.09 34.70 -26.62
CA ASP A 337 -13.20 36.11 -27.05
C ASP A 337 -14.04 37.07 -26.19
N SER A 338 -13.39 38.04 -25.54
CA SER A 338 -13.82 39.46 -25.53
C SER A 338 -12.84 40.39 -24.78
N SER A 339 -12.22 41.29 -25.55
CA SER A 339 -11.64 42.60 -25.19
C SER A 339 -10.53 42.69 -24.10
N PRO A 340 -9.45 43.46 -24.33
CA PRO A 340 -8.41 43.71 -23.33
C PRO A 340 -8.89 44.76 -22.33
N GLY A 341 -9.69 44.33 -21.35
CA GLY A 341 -9.97 45.08 -20.13
C GLY A 341 -8.91 44.76 -19.08
N MET A 342 -8.06 45.73 -18.76
CA MET A 342 -7.10 45.66 -17.65
C MET A 342 -7.81 45.44 -16.31
N ALA A 343 -8.09 44.19 -15.95
CA ALA A 343 -8.41 43.82 -14.57
C ALA A 343 -7.09 43.48 -13.88
N LEU A 344 -6.55 44.46 -13.16
CA LEU A 344 -5.45 44.22 -12.21
C LEU A 344 -5.94 43.18 -11.19
N PRO A 345 -5.26 42.03 -10.98
CA PRO A 345 -5.65 41.10 -9.93
C PRO A 345 -5.63 41.85 -8.60
N SER A 346 -6.78 41.92 -7.94
CA SER A 346 -6.90 42.67 -6.70
C SER A 346 -6.15 41.90 -5.62
N LEU A 347 -5.09 42.51 -5.07
CA LEU A 347 -4.22 41.96 -4.01
C LEU A 347 -5.01 41.37 -2.82
N GLY A 348 -6.24 41.83 -2.59
CA GLY A 348 -7.13 41.32 -1.55
C GLY A 348 -7.77 39.95 -1.84
N GLN A 349 -8.02 39.57 -3.10
CA GLN A 349 -8.59 38.26 -3.44
C GLN A 349 -7.57 37.14 -3.27
N ASP A 350 -6.33 37.37 -3.68
CA ASP A 350 -5.23 36.40 -3.54
C ASP A 350 -4.91 36.13 -2.06
N LEU A 351 -4.97 37.16 -1.21
CA LEU A 351 -4.75 37.03 0.23
C LEU A 351 -5.87 36.23 0.92
N LEU A 352 -7.13 36.46 0.53
CA LEU A 352 -8.27 35.70 1.05
C LEU A 352 -8.19 34.22 0.61
N GLN A 353 -7.83 33.96 -0.64
CA GLN A 353 -7.66 32.61 -1.16
C GLN A 353 -6.51 31.88 -0.47
N ALA A 354 -5.35 32.54 -0.28
CA ALA A 354 -4.23 31.97 0.46
C ALA A 354 -4.60 31.64 1.91
N THR A 355 -5.38 32.50 2.57
CA THR A 355 -5.88 32.26 3.94
C THR A 355 -6.82 31.06 3.98
N GLN A 356 -7.71 30.92 3.00
CA GLN A 356 -8.60 29.77 2.88
C GLN A 356 -7.82 28.46 2.66
N PHE A 357 -6.82 28.47 1.77
CA PHE A 357 -5.96 27.31 1.56
C PHE A 357 -5.17 26.93 2.81
N HIS A 358 -4.68 27.91 3.57
CA HIS A 358 -4.06 27.64 4.87
C HIS A 358 -5.01 26.90 5.80
N HIS A 359 -6.27 27.35 5.89
CA HIS A 359 -7.28 26.69 6.71
C HIS A 359 -7.58 25.25 6.25
N TYR A 360 -7.62 24.99 4.93
CA TYR A 360 -7.80 23.62 4.42
C TYR A 360 -6.60 22.72 4.71
N VAL A 361 -5.37 23.22 4.56
CA VAL A 361 -4.15 22.46 4.87
C VAL A 361 -4.09 22.15 6.37
N GLU A 362 -4.38 23.12 7.22
CA GLU A 362 -4.45 22.93 8.67
C GLU A 362 -5.52 21.90 9.06
N GLY A 363 -6.75 22.04 8.52
CA GLY A 363 -7.83 21.09 8.74
C GLY A 363 -7.51 19.68 8.25
N PHE A 364 -6.75 19.54 7.16
CA PHE A 364 -6.26 18.25 6.69
C PHE A 364 -5.21 17.64 7.62
N LEU A 365 -4.20 18.41 8.04
CA LEU A 365 -3.12 17.88 8.87
C LEU A 365 -3.56 17.57 10.30
N LEU A 366 -4.54 18.32 10.84
CA LEU A 366 -5.07 18.11 12.19
C LEU A 366 -6.21 17.08 12.23
N HIS A 367 -7.09 17.11 11.23
CA HIS A 367 -8.34 16.35 11.28
C HIS A 367 -8.56 15.45 10.07
N GLY A 368 -7.64 15.40 9.11
CA GLY A 368 -7.79 14.59 7.90
C GLY A 368 -8.96 15.02 7.01
N LEU A 369 -9.37 16.29 7.03
CA LEU A 369 -10.52 16.75 6.25
C LEU A 369 -10.09 17.55 5.02
N LEU A 370 -10.60 17.14 3.84
CA LEU A 370 -10.41 17.87 2.59
C LEU A 370 -11.69 17.94 1.76
N PRO A 371 -12.03 19.13 1.22
CA PRO A 371 -13.05 19.24 0.17
C PRO A 371 -12.61 18.62 -1.16
N ALA A 372 -13.56 18.09 -1.93
CA ALA A 372 -13.30 17.53 -3.26
C ALA A 372 -12.60 18.52 -4.22
N HIS A 373 -12.96 19.81 -4.16
CA HIS A 373 -12.34 20.83 -5.01
C HIS A 373 -10.88 21.10 -4.61
N VAL A 374 -10.55 21.05 -3.32
CA VAL A 374 -9.17 21.19 -2.83
C VAL A 374 -8.35 19.98 -3.24
N ILE A 375 -8.91 18.76 -3.16
CA ILE A 375 -8.27 17.54 -3.65
C ILE A 375 -7.96 17.68 -5.15
N ARG A 376 -8.90 18.17 -5.95
CA ARG A 376 -8.67 18.43 -7.38
C ARG A 376 -7.49 19.37 -7.61
N LEU A 377 -7.41 20.47 -6.85
CA LEU A 377 -6.32 21.44 -6.96
C LEU A 377 -4.96 20.83 -6.58
N LEU A 378 -4.91 20.08 -5.47
CA LEU A 378 -3.70 19.36 -5.04
C LEU A 378 -3.20 18.34 -6.09
N LEU A 379 -4.13 17.75 -6.84
CA LEU A 379 -3.86 16.72 -7.82
C LEU A 379 -3.85 17.22 -9.27
N LYS A 380 -3.94 18.53 -9.52
CA LYS A 380 -4.00 19.12 -10.87
C LYS A 380 -2.90 18.62 -11.83
N PRO A 381 -1.63 18.40 -11.40
CA PRO A 381 -0.61 17.83 -12.28
C PRO A 381 -0.94 16.41 -12.76
N HIS A 382 -1.71 15.66 -11.96
CA HIS A 382 -2.01 14.25 -12.18
C HIS A 382 -3.45 13.97 -12.59
N ILE A 383 -4.35 14.97 -12.56
CA ILE A 383 -5.77 14.78 -12.87
C ILE A 383 -6.27 15.97 -13.66
N GLN A 384 -6.72 15.69 -14.89
CA GLN A 384 -7.26 16.72 -15.79
C GLN A 384 -8.79 16.63 -15.85
N ALA A 385 -9.34 15.43 -16.00
CA ALA A 385 -10.77 15.20 -16.11
C ALA A 385 -11.46 15.00 -14.75
N GLN A 386 -12.72 15.44 -14.64
CA GLN A 386 -13.55 15.19 -13.45
C GLN A 386 -13.80 13.69 -13.23
N GLN A 387 -13.88 12.90 -14.32
CA GLN A 387 -14.02 11.46 -14.25
C GLN A 387 -12.82 10.81 -13.55
N ASP A 388 -11.60 11.24 -13.86
CA ASP A 388 -10.39 10.73 -13.23
C ASP A 388 -10.36 11.02 -11.72
N LEU A 389 -10.82 12.20 -11.32
CA LEU A 389 -10.95 12.54 -9.89
C LEU A 389 -11.94 11.62 -9.18
N GLN A 390 -13.13 11.39 -9.77
CA GLN A 390 -14.13 10.50 -9.17
C GLN A 390 -13.58 9.08 -9.05
N MET A 391 -12.96 8.58 -10.11
CA MET A 391 -12.35 7.26 -10.16
C MET A 391 -11.26 7.07 -9.11
N LEU A 392 -10.40 8.08 -8.96
CA LEU A 392 -9.38 8.07 -7.92
C LEU A 392 -10.02 8.05 -6.53
N LEU A 393 -11.01 8.89 -6.26
CA LEU A 393 -11.65 8.96 -4.95
C LEU A 393 -12.32 7.62 -4.60
N GLU A 394 -12.99 6.98 -5.55
CA GLU A 394 -13.51 5.62 -5.39
C GLU A 394 -12.37 4.63 -5.07
N LEU A 395 -11.22 4.74 -5.74
CA LEU A 395 -10.05 3.88 -5.46
C LEU A 395 -9.51 4.11 -4.05
N LEU A 396 -9.36 5.36 -3.62
CA LEU A 396 -8.88 5.69 -2.27
C LEU A 396 -9.83 5.17 -1.19
N GLU A 397 -11.14 5.22 -1.43
CA GLU A 397 -12.14 4.58 -0.56
C GLU A 397 -11.99 3.06 -0.54
N LYS A 398 -11.80 2.42 -1.70
CA LYS A 398 -11.56 0.97 -1.81
C LYS A 398 -10.28 0.54 -1.10
N MET A 399 -9.23 1.37 -1.16
CA MET A 399 -7.97 1.16 -0.45
C MET A 399 -8.10 1.44 1.06
N GLY A 400 -9.24 1.95 1.52
CA GLY A 400 -9.46 2.24 2.94
C GLY A 400 -8.69 3.45 3.44
N LEU A 401 -8.41 4.42 2.56
CA LEU A 401 -7.62 5.62 2.87
C LEU A 401 -8.47 6.82 3.23
N CYS A 402 -9.65 6.95 2.62
CA CYS A 402 -10.60 8.00 2.93
C CYS A 402 -12.04 7.53 2.78
N TYR A 403 -12.98 8.34 3.26
CA TYR A 403 -14.40 8.17 2.98
C TYR A 403 -15.08 9.51 2.79
N CYS A 404 -16.10 9.56 1.94
CA CYS A 404 -16.94 10.73 1.80
C CYS A 404 -17.95 10.86 2.95
N LEU A 405 -18.03 12.06 3.55
CA LEU A 405 -18.95 12.39 4.66
C LEU A 405 -20.38 12.65 4.19
N ASN A 406 -20.53 13.34 3.06
CA ASN A 406 -21.81 13.80 2.54
C ASN A 406 -22.09 13.17 1.18
N LYS A 407 -22.00 11.83 1.06
CA LYS A 407 -22.29 11.16 -0.22
C LYS A 407 -23.70 11.52 -0.68
N PRO A 408 -23.86 12.27 -1.78
CA PRO A 408 -25.19 12.65 -2.23
C PRO A 408 -25.90 11.38 -2.72
N LYS A 409 -27.02 11.02 -2.09
CA LYS A 409 -27.85 9.86 -2.49
C LYS A 409 -28.63 10.10 -3.81
N GLY A 410 -28.21 11.08 -4.63
CA GLY A 410 -28.87 11.53 -5.86
C GLY A 410 -28.16 12.75 -6.48
N LYS A 411 -28.79 13.43 -7.45
CA LYS A 411 -28.28 14.73 -7.95
C LYS A 411 -28.18 15.70 -6.76
N PRO A 412 -27.06 16.41 -6.55
CA PRO A 412 -26.90 17.32 -5.43
C PRO A 412 -27.96 18.40 -5.51
N LEU A 413 -28.95 18.33 -4.62
CA LEU A 413 -29.85 19.44 -4.33
C LEU A 413 -28.97 20.49 -3.66
N ASN A 414 -28.63 21.55 -4.41
CA ASN A 414 -27.84 22.71 -3.98
C ASN A 414 -26.37 22.46 -3.66
N GLY A 415 -25.54 22.20 -4.69
CA GLY A 415 -24.13 22.63 -4.74
C GLY A 415 -23.26 22.41 -3.49
N SER A 416 -23.59 21.43 -2.63
CA SER A 416 -22.96 21.30 -1.33
C SER A 416 -21.55 20.74 -1.49
N THR A 417 -20.60 21.35 -0.79
CA THR A 417 -19.20 20.92 -0.83
C THR A 417 -19.11 19.48 -0.32
N VAL A 418 -18.66 18.58 -1.19
CA VAL A 418 -18.38 17.19 -0.84
C VAL A 418 -17.06 17.14 -0.08
N TRP A 419 -17.08 16.57 1.11
CA TRP A 419 -15.92 16.43 1.99
C TRP A 419 -15.47 14.98 2.09
N TYR A 420 -14.15 14.79 2.16
CA TYR A 420 -13.50 13.51 2.39
C TYR A 420 -12.74 13.56 3.70
N LYS A 421 -12.87 12.49 4.49
CA LYS A 421 -12.10 12.27 5.71
C LYS A 421 -11.02 11.21 5.45
N PHE A 422 -9.80 11.48 5.91
CA PHE A 422 -8.63 10.60 5.88
C PHE A 422 -8.30 10.16 7.31
N PRO A 423 -8.71 8.94 7.74
CA PRO A 423 -8.55 8.51 9.13
C PRO A 423 -7.11 8.41 9.62
N CYS A 424 -6.13 8.26 8.73
CA CYS A 424 -4.70 8.22 9.08
C CYS A 424 -4.16 9.54 9.68
N TYR A 425 -4.91 10.64 9.56
CA TYR A 425 -4.60 11.94 10.16
C TYR A 425 -5.35 12.23 11.46
N VAL A 426 -6.26 11.34 11.89
CA VAL A 426 -6.95 11.49 13.17
C VAL A 426 -5.92 11.34 14.29
N GLN A 427 -5.91 12.29 15.23
CA GLN A 427 -4.98 12.29 16.35
C GLN A 427 -5.46 11.37 17.48
N ASN A 428 -4.56 11.06 18.42
CA ASN A 428 -4.84 10.31 19.65
C ASN A 428 -5.64 11.14 20.69
N GLU A 429 -6.54 12.01 20.24
CA GLU A 429 -7.41 12.73 21.16
C GLU A 429 -8.56 11.82 21.56
N VAL A 430 -8.84 11.76 22.87
CA VAL A 430 -10.01 11.03 23.36
C VAL A 430 -11.23 11.69 22.73
N PRO A 431 -12.05 10.98 21.94
CA PRO A 431 -13.25 11.55 21.39
C PRO A 431 -14.06 12.20 22.51
N HIS A 432 -14.44 13.48 22.36
CA HIS A 432 -15.15 14.20 23.41
C HIS A 432 -16.31 13.35 23.92
N ALA A 433 -16.30 13.04 25.23
CA ALA A 433 -17.28 12.19 25.92
C ALA A 433 -18.73 12.64 25.68
N GLU A 434 -18.92 13.89 25.25
CA GLU A 434 -20.19 14.47 24.84
C GLU A 434 -20.88 13.75 23.67
N ALA A 435 -20.18 12.97 22.83
CA ALA A 435 -20.84 12.15 21.81
C ALA A 435 -21.67 10.99 22.40
N TRP A 436 -21.37 10.56 23.63
CA TRP A 436 -22.18 9.59 24.37
C TRP A 436 -23.28 10.26 25.21
N ILE A 437 -23.15 11.57 25.49
CA ILE A 437 -24.03 12.33 26.40
C ILE A 437 -25.06 13.19 25.62
N ASN A 438 -24.73 13.64 24.40
CA ASN A 438 -25.57 14.52 23.58
C ASN A 438 -26.38 13.80 22.50
N GLY A 439 -26.29 12.47 22.41
CA GLY A 439 -27.39 11.68 21.87
C GLY A 439 -28.55 11.84 22.83
N THR A 440 -29.45 12.79 22.57
CA THR A 440 -30.75 13.03 23.23
C THR A 440 -30.92 12.23 24.51
N ASN A 441 -30.72 12.86 25.68
CA ASN A 441 -31.11 12.36 26.99
C ASN A 441 -32.01 11.11 26.95
N LEU A 442 -31.38 9.93 26.98
CA LEU A 442 -31.97 8.74 27.57
C LEU A 442 -31.77 8.77 29.10
N ALA A 443 -31.47 9.95 29.67
CA ALA A 443 -31.68 10.24 31.09
C ALA A 443 -33.19 10.19 31.39
N GLY A 444 -33.69 8.97 31.53
CA GLY A 444 -35.12 8.65 31.66
C GLY A 444 -35.45 7.23 31.19
N GLN A 445 -34.60 6.60 30.38
CA GLN A 445 -34.73 5.18 30.06
C GLN A 445 -33.60 4.42 30.75
N SER A 446 -33.99 3.61 31.72
CA SER A 446 -33.21 2.50 32.26
C SER A 446 -32.91 1.52 31.13
N PHE A 447 -31.99 1.86 30.23
CA PHE A 447 -31.33 0.87 29.40
C PHE A 447 -30.35 0.13 30.30
N VAL A 448 -30.78 -1.02 30.81
CA VAL A 448 -29.85 -2.09 31.15
C VAL A 448 -29.30 -2.55 29.81
N ALA A 449 -28.33 -1.82 29.27
CA ALA A 449 -27.68 -2.19 28.03
C ALA A 449 -26.75 -3.36 28.36
N GLU A 450 -27.14 -4.57 27.96
CA GLU A 450 -26.21 -5.68 27.89
C GLU A 450 -25.05 -5.26 26.96
N GLN A 451 -23.87 -5.07 27.54
CA GLN A 451 -22.69 -4.67 26.79
C GLN A 451 -22.04 -5.91 26.19
N LEU A 452 -22.08 -6.03 24.86
CA LEU A 452 -21.28 -7.03 24.14
C LEU A 452 -19.85 -6.50 23.99
N GLN A 453 -18.90 -7.17 24.65
CA GLN A 453 -17.47 -6.91 24.46
C GLN A 453 -16.87 -7.98 23.55
N MET A 454 -16.16 -7.53 22.51
CA MET A 454 -15.41 -8.40 21.60
C MET A 454 -13.93 -8.06 21.71
N GLU A 455 -13.11 -9.04 22.09
CA GLU A 455 -11.65 -8.93 22.09
C GLU A 455 -11.09 -9.73 20.93
N SER A 456 -10.23 -9.11 20.12
CA SER A 456 -9.53 -9.77 19.01
C SER A 456 -8.05 -9.80 19.31
N ASN A 457 -7.47 -11.00 19.34
CA ASN A 457 -6.05 -11.20 19.57
C ASN A 457 -5.32 -11.46 18.24
N PHE A 458 -4.25 -10.71 17.98
CA PHE A 458 -3.39 -10.89 16.81
C PHE A 458 -2.12 -11.63 17.22
N PRO A 459 -1.90 -12.87 16.74
CA PRO A 459 -0.85 -13.74 17.27
C PRO A 459 0.59 -13.28 16.99
N PHE A 460 0.80 -12.39 16.02
CA PHE A 460 2.13 -11.92 15.61
C PHE A 460 2.28 -10.42 15.75
N THR A 461 1.47 -9.67 14.99
CA THR A 461 1.54 -8.21 14.95
C THR A 461 0.16 -7.62 14.75
N PHE A 462 -0.07 -6.46 15.35
CA PHE A 462 -1.29 -5.68 15.12
C PHE A 462 -1.23 -5.10 13.69
N PRO A 463 -2.23 -5.36 12.82
CA PRO A 463 -2.18 -4.91 11.44
C PRO A 463 -2.14 -3.37 11.35
N PRO A 464 -1.11 -2.78 10.73
CA PRO A 464 -1.02 -1.34 10.56
C PRO A 464 -2.24 -0.77 9.83
N GLY A 465 -2.72 0.38 10.30
CA GLY A 465 -3.90 1.03 9.73
C GLY A 465 -5.19 0.20 9.80
N LEU A 466 -5.29 -0.81 10.67
CA LEU A 466 -6.53 -1.59 10.85
C LEU A 466 -7.71 -0.67 11.15
N PHE A 467 -7.60 0.16 12.19
CA PHE A 467 -8.67 1.08 12.58
C PHE A 467 -8.96 2.12 11.51
N ALA A 468 -7.94 2.66 10.85
CA ALA A 468 -8.13 3.60 9.74
C ALA A 468 -8.95 2.98 8.60
N ARG A 469 -8.61 1.77 8.17
CA ARG A 469 -9.33 1.05 7.10
C ARG A 469 -10.71 0.60 7.55
N TYR A 470 -10.84 0.11 8.78
CA TYR A 470 -12.13 -0.27 9.36
C TYR A 470 -13.08 0.92 9.42
N SER A 471 -12.59 2.07 9.90
CA SER A 471 -13.27 3.36 9.94
C SER A 471 -13.82 3.77 8.56
N VAL A 472 -13.04 3.59 7.49
CA VAL A 472 -13.52 3.79 6.11
C VAL A 472 -14.63 2.80 5.75
N GLN A 473 -14.42 1.50 6.00
CA GLN A 473 -15.33 0.44 5.58
C GLN A 473 -16.70 0.53 6.25
N ILE A 474 -16.76 0.93 7.53
CA ILE A 474 -18.03 1.02 8.26
C ILE A 474 -18.79 2.32 8.01
N ASN A 475 -18.23 3.28 7.27
CA ASN A 475 -18.80 4.64 7.15
C ASN A 475 -20.29 4.65 6.74
N SER A 476 -20.72 3.74 5.86
CA SER A 476 -22.12 3.63 5.44
C SER A 476 -23.09 3.17 6.54
N HIS A 477 -22.56 2.64 7.65
CA HIS A 477 -23.31 2.06 8.76
C HIS A 477 -23.29 2.95 10.02
N VAL A 478 -22.49 4.01 10.04
CA VAL A 478 -22.34 4.90 11.20
C VAL A 478 -23.36 6.04 11.14
N VAL A 479 -24.21 6.15 12.16
CA VAL A 479 -25.21 7.24 12.29
C VAL A 479 -24.63 8.43 13.05
N HIS A 480 -23.94 8.15 14.16
CA HIS A 480 -23.24 9.15 14.97
C HIS A 480 -21.78 8.73 15.08
N ARG A 481 -20.87 9.67 14.83
CA ARG A 481 -19.46 9.37 14.67
C ARG A 481 -18.60 10.19 15.60
N SER A 482 -17.69 9.51 16.28
CA SER A 482 -16.64 10.10 17.10
C SER A 482 -15.43 9.18 16.98
N ASP A 483 -14.44 9.60 16.19
CA ASP A 483 -13.29 8.77 15.85
C ASP A 483 -12.07 9.24 16.65
N GLY A 484 -11.38 8.30 17.29
CA GLY A 484 -9.99 8.43 17.71
C GLY A 484 -9.07 7.65 16.77
N LYS A 485 -7.75 7.77 16.95
CA LYS A 485 -6.75 7.01 16.17
C LYS A 485 -6.75 5.50 16.48
N PHE A 486 -7.13 5.10 17.70
CA PHE A 486 -7.19 3.70 18.16
C PHE A 486 -8.59 3.30 18.59
#